data_AF-A0A3N5QK31-F1
#
_entry.id   AF-A0A3N5QK31-F1
#
_cell.length_a   1.000
_cell.length_b   1.000
_cell.length_c   1.000
_cell.angle_alpha   90.00
_cell.angle_beta   90.00
_cell.angle_gamma   90.00
#
_symmetry.space_group_name_H-M   'P 1'
#
loop_
_entity.id
_entity.type
_entity.pdbx_description
1 polymer ?
#
loop_
_entity_poly.entity_id
_entity_poly.type
_entity_poly.pdbx_seq_one_letter_code
_entity_poly.pdbx_strand_id
1 'polypeptide(L)' 'MRYDYAGPGYGVVGDLEREAIHMVAQSEGILLDPVYTARAMAGLIDMIRKKEFGAGDTVLFWHTGGIPALFEYSRELWH' A
#
# COMPACT_ATOMS: atom_id res chain seq x y z
N MET A 1 -5.77 7.41 -14.52
CA MET A 1 -5.71 6.30 -13.54
C MET A 1 -4.62 5.36 -14.03
N ARG A 2 -3.57 5.09 -13.24
CA ARG A 2 -2.54 4.11 -13.61
C ARG A 2 -3.04 2.72 -13.26
N TYR A 3 -3.21 1.87 -14.27
CA TYR A 3 -3.70 0.50 -14.07
C TYR A 3 -2.57 -0.48 -13.74
N ASP A 4 -1.32 -0.03 -13.81
CA ASP A 4 -0.12 -0.83 -13.57
C ASP A 4 -0.04 -1.37 -12.12
N TYR A 5 -0.77 -0.74 -11.20
CA TYR A 5 -0.85 -1.15 -9.78
C TYR A 5 -2.15 -1.89 -9.45
N ALA A 6 -2.98 -2.26 -10.42
CA ALA A 6 -4.20 -3.02 -10.16
C ALA A 6 -3.94 -4.46 -9.68
N GLY A 7 -2.68 -4.91 -9.72
CA GLY A 7 -2.27 -6.24 -9.27
C GLY A 7 -2.97 -7.35 -10.07
N PRO A 8 -3.03 -8.57 -9.51
CA PRO A 8 -3.70 -9.71 -10.14
C PRO A 8 -5.23 -9.64 -10.13
N GLY A 9 -5.82 -8.58 -9.54
CA GLY A 9 -7.26 -8.39 -9.47
C GLY A 9 -7.73 -7.79 -8.14
N TYR A 10 -9.05 -7.68 -8.01
CA TYR A 10 -9.68 -7.16 -6.79
C TYR A 10 -9.57 -8.18 -5.64
N GLY A 11 -9.16 -7.71 -4.45
CA GLY A 11 -9.09 -8.53 -3.23
C GLY A 11 -7.93 -9.53 -3.17
N VAL A 12 -7.04 -9.55 -4.16
CA VAL A 12 -5.84 -10.39 -4.18
C VAL A 12 -4.63 -9.55 -3.77
N VAL A 13 -3.95 -9.97 -2.70
CA VAL A 13 -2.80 -9.28 -2.13
C VAL A 13 -1.52 -9.78 -2.78
N GLY A 14 -0.74 -8.87 -3.39
CA GLY A 14 0.58 -9.17 -3.93
C GLY A 14 1.72 -8.82 -2.98
N ASP A 15 2.95 -9.08 -3.43
CA ASP A 15 4.17 -8.78 -2.67
C ASP A 15 4.35 -7.29 -2.42
N LEU A 16 3.94 -6.45 -3.37
CA LEU A 16 4.00 -4.98 -3.27
C LEU A 16 3.07 -4.47 -2.17
N GLU A 17 1.84 -4.97 -2.09
CA GLU A 17 0.90 -4.62 -1.03
C GLU A 17 1.40 -5.08 0.34
N ARG A 18 1.95 -6.30 0.44
CA ARG A 18 2.58 -6.81 1.67
C ARG A 18 3.72 -5.91 2.12
N GLU A 19 4.65 -5.60 1.22
CA GLU A 19 5.77 -4.73 1.53
C GLU A 19 5.29 -3.38 2.07
N ALA A 20 4.30 -2.76 1.42
CA ALA A 20 3.74 -1.48 1.86
C ALA A 20 3.09 -1.57 3.24
N ILE A 21 2.31 -2.62 3.52
CA ILE A 21 1.69 -2.85 4.84
C ILE A 21 2.76 -2.95 5.92
N HIS A 22 3.77 -3.82 5.72
CA HIS A 22 4.83 -4.06 6.68
C HIS A 22 5.66 -2.79 6.93
N MET A 23 6.08 -2.13 5.85
CA MET A 23 6.92 -0.94 5.92
C MET A 23 6.22 0.19 6.67
N VAL A 24 5.00 0.55 6.28
CA VAL A 24 4.28 1.70 6.86
C VAL A 24 3.84 1.41 8.30
N ALA A 25 3.47 0.18 8.62
CA ALA A 25 3.17 -0.21 9.99
C ALA A 25 4.40 -0.11 10.90
N GLN A 26 5.57 -0.51 10.41
CA GLN A 26 6.82 -0.51 11.19
C GLN A 26 7.46 0.88 11.31
N SER A 27 7.38 1.71 10.26
CA SER A 27 8.02 3.04 10.27
C SER A 27 7.13 4.13 10.87
N GLU A 28 5.83 4.12 10.57
CA GLU A 28 4.90 5.20 10.92
C GLU A 28 3.80 4.78 11.91
N GLY A 29 3.65 3.48 12.21
CA GLY A 29 2.55 2.98 13.03
C GLY A 29 1.17 3.11 12.37
N ILE A 30 1.12 3.29 11.04
CA ILE A 30 -0.12 3.42 10.27
C ILE A 30 -0.47 2.07 9.65
N LEU A 31 -1.71 1.62 9.82
CA LEU A 31 -2.20 0.35 9.29
C LEU A 31 -2.93 0.56 7.96
N LEU A 32 -2.46 -0.11 6.92
CA LEU A 32 -3.07 -0.10 5.59
C LEU A 32 -3.92 -1.36 5.38
N ASP A 33 -5.09 -1.21 4.77
CA ASP A 33 -5.90 -2.34 4.35
C ASP A 33 -5.31 -3.02 3.10
N PRO A 34 -5.44 -4.36 3.00
CA PRO A 34 -4.82 -5.15 1.94
C PRO A 34 -5.47 -4.99 0.56
N VAL A 35 -6.67 -4.41 0.47
CA VAL A 35 -7.44 -4.30 -0.78
C VAL A 35 -7.21 -2.96 -1.47
N TYR A 36 -7.21 -1.85 -0.73
CA TYR A 36 -7.17 -0.51 -1.32
C TYR A 36 -5.93 0.30 -0.95
N THR A 37 -5.76 0.58 0.33
CA THR A 37 -4.76 1.55 0.83
C THR A 37 -3.35 0.99 0.76
N ALA A 38 -3.15 -0.32 0.96
CA ALA A 38 -1.87 -0.97 0.73
C ALA A 38 -1.43 -0.86 -0.74
N ARG A 39 -2.37 -1.08 -1.67
CA ARG A 39 -2.12 -0.99 -3.11
C ARG A 39 -1.81 0.43 -3.56
N ALA A 40 -2.58 1.40 -3.07
CA ALA A 40 -2.31 2.82 -3.36
C ALA A 40 -0.94 3.25 -2.80
N MET A 41 -0.60 2.83 -1.59
CA MET A 41 0.70 3.13 -0.98
C MET A 41 1.85 2.43 -1.70
N ALA A 42 1.70 1.17 -2.08
CA ALA A 42 2.70 0.43 -2.83
C ALA A 42 3.02 1.12 -4.17
N GLY A 43 1.98 1.60 -4.87
CA GLY A 43 2.14 2.42 -6.06
C GLY A 43 2.89 3.73 -5.79
N LEU A 44 2.58 4.42 -4.69
CA LEU A 44 3.30 5.62 -4.29
C LEU A 44 4.79 5.35 -4.01
N ILE A 45 5.10 4.29 -3.24
CA ILE A 45 6.47 3.87 -2.93
C ILE A 45 7.25 3.56 -4.22
N ASP A 46 6.64 2.82 -5.15
CA ASP A 46 7.25 2.49 -6.44
C ASP A 46 7.50 3.75 -7.29
N MET A 47 6.56 4.69 -7.36
CA MET A 47 6.76 5.97 -8.06
C MET A 47 7.90 6.80 -7.44
N ILE A 48 8.03 6.81 -6.10
CA ILE A 48 9.16 7.46 -5.41
C ILE A 48 10.49 6.77 -5.77
N ARG A 49 10.54 5.43 -5.75
CA ARG A 49 11.74 4.65 -6.12
C ARG A 49 12.16 4.89 -7.58
N LYS A 50 11.18 5.08 -8.47
CA LYS A 50 11.38 5.45 -9.88
C LYS A 50 11.75 6.92 -10.11
N LYS A 51 11.85 7.72 -9.03
CA LYS A 51 12.16 9.15 -9.06
C LYS A 51 11.16 9.97 -9.88
N GLU A 52 9.89 9.58 -9.85
CA GLU A 52 8.82 10.35 -10.50
C GLU A 52 8.45 11.62 -9.73
N PHE A 53 8.84 11.68 -8.45
CA PHE A 53 8.78 12.88 -7.62
C PHE A 53 10.20 13.41 -7.37
N GLY A 54 10.35 14.73 -7.39
CA GLY A 54 11.60 15.41 -7.02
C GLY A 54 11.84 15.40 -5.52
N ALA A 55 13.10 15.56 -5.11
CA ALA A 55 13.49 15.55 -3.69
C ALA A 55 12.86 16.70 -2.85
N GLY A 56 12.36 17.76 -3.50
CA GLY A 56 11.67 18.88 -2.85
C GLY A 56 10.15 18.81 -2.95
N ASP A 57 9.59 17.80 -3.61
CA ASP A 57 8.14 17.69 -3.79
C ASP A 57 7.48 17.24 -2.49
N THR A 58 6.34 17.86 -2.18
CA THR A 58 5.48 17.43 -1.07
C THR A 58 4.35 16.57 -1.61
N VAL A 59 4.24 15.33 -1.12
CA VAL A 59 3.20 14.39 -1.55
C VAL A 59 2.20 14.17 -0.43
N LEU A 60 0.91 14.38 -0.71
CA LEU A 60 -0.19 14.06 0.20
C LEU A 60 -0.74 12.68 -0.14
N PHE A 61 -0.59 11.73 0.77
CA PHE A 61 -1.29 10.45 0.70
C PHE A 61 -2.64 10.54 1.42
N TRP A 62 -3.73 10.28 0.70
CA TRP A 62 -5.07 10.21 1.28
C TRP A 62 -5.37 8.80 1.78
N HIS A 63 -5.24 8.58 3.08
CA HIS A 63 -5.57 7.30 3.71
C HIS A 63 -7.09 7.11 3.80
N THR A 64 -7.70 6.39 2.87
CA THR A 64 -9.17 6.24 2.77
C THR A 64 -9.80 5.30 3.80
N GLY A 65 -9.02 4.57 4.60
CA GLY A 65 -9.51 3.67 5.64
C GLY A 65 -9.38 2.20 5.26
N GLY A 66 -10.39 1.38 5.56
CA GLY A 66 -10.42 -0.06 5.23
C GLY A 66 -9.86 -0.99 6.30
N ILE A 67 -9.39 -0.46 7.43
CA ILE A 67 -8.74 -1.22 8.53
C ILE A 67 -9.48 -2.51 8.92
N PRO A 68 -10.82 -2.59 9.01
CA PRO A 68 -11.50 -3.84 9.36
C PRO A 68 -11.13 -5.04 8.47
N ALA A 69 -10.81 -4.81 7.19
CA ALA A 69 -10.38 -5.89 6.27
C ALA A 69 -9.07 -6.56 6.70
N LEU A 70 -8.19 -5.87 7.45
CA LEU A 70 -6.96 -6.48 7.96
C LEU A 70 -7.20 -7.72 8.81
N PHE A 71 -8.29 -7.76 9.57
CA PHE A 71 -8.59 -8.89 10.44
C PHE A 71 -8.96 -10.14 9.64
N GLU A 72 -9.66 -9.98 8.51
CA GLU A 72 -10.00 -11.07 7.59
C GLU A 72 -8.74 -11.67 6.93
N TYR A 73 -7.78 -10.82 6.58
CA TYR A 73 -6.53 -11.20 5.89
C TYR A 73 -5.35 -11.47 6.84
N SER A 74 -5.58 -11.44 8.15
CA SER A 74 -4.53 -11.51 9.17
C SER A 74 -3.61 -12.73 9.03
N ARG A 75 -4.18 -13.90 8.75
CA ARG A 75 -3.40 -15.13 8.54
C ARG A 75 -2.53 -15.04 7.28
N GLU A 76 -3.02 -14.39 6.24
CA GLU A 76 -2.28 -14.27 5.00
C GLU A 76 -1.09 -13.35 5.18
N LEU A 77 -1.24 -12.23 5.89
CA LEU A 77 -0.26 -11.13 5.98
C LEU A 77 0.89 -11.37 6.96
N TRP A 78 0.65 -12.14 8.03
CA TRP A 78 1.55 -12.27 9.19
C TRP A 78 2.08 -13.69 9.41
N HIS A 79 1.88 -14.59 8.45
CA HIS A 79 2.51 -15.92 8.38
C HIS A 79 3.23 -16.10 7.06
#